data_AF-A0A7X5DWE3-F1
#
_entry.id   AF-A0A7X5DWE3-F1
#
_cell.length_a   1.000
_cell.length_b   1.000
_cell.length_c   1.000
_cell.angle_alpha   90.00
_cell.angle_beta   90.00
_cell.angle_gamma   90.00
#
_symmetry.space_group_name_H-M   'P 1'
#
loop_
_entity.id
_entity.type
_entity.pdbx_description
1 polymer ?
#
loop_
_entity_poly.entity_id
_entity_poly.type
_entity_poly.pdbx_seq_one_letter_code
_entity_poly.pdbx_strand_id
1 'polypeptide(L)'
;MAGKNIFPVTWENGRITEVVFAFPKTYCRQKYLHLQHHKIAPDGTYLIENSVLLVTPGSTGGKELTEEEWRAVPVFEDIRAEIKTGSREPQFVIDRLNIVNNADAEDTENPMGVAVFANSIDTLRKMDTEYDSYANEFNLGRKRIFVAPELTTDENGNAVFDENDTVFYSLPEDTLKGDKPLYEVNMELRAEQHSKAINDDLNYLSFKCGFGTERYKFEKGTVTTATQVISENSDLYRSICKHEIILESVLKELIHIIIRLGITLREPLNADTKITINFDDSIIEDKEAERL
;
A
#
# COMPACT_ATOMS: atom_id res chain seq x y z
N MET A 1 7.86 -4.21 -1.05
CA MET A 1 7.97 -5.67 -1.29
C MET A 1 6.59 -6.28 -1.24
N ALA A 2 6.08 -6.73 -2.38
CA ALA A 2 4.84 -7.50 -2.45
C ALA A 2 5.08 -8.92 -1.90
N GLY A 3 4.16 -9.46 -1.11
CA GLY A 3 4.17 -10.85 -0.65
C GLY A 3 5.28 -11.22 0.33
N LYS A 4 5.27 -10.71 1.57
CA LYS A 4 6.30 -10.98 2.62
C LYS A 4 6.58 -12.48 2.89
N ASN A 5 5.65 -13.35 2.51
CA ASN A 5 5.65 -14.77 2.79
C ASN A 5 5.54 -15.65 1.52
N ILE A 6 5.77 -15.06 0.34
CA ILE A 6 5.71 -15.77 -0.95
C ILE A 6 7.05 -15.57 -1.62
N PHE A 7 7.75 -16.67 -1.90
CA PHE A 7 9.09 -16.64 -2.47
C PHE A 7 9.10 -17.44 -3.78
N PRO A 8 9.00 -16.77 -4.93
CA PRO A 8 9.19 -17.43 -6.23
C PRO A 8 10.60 -18.02 -6.31
N VAL A 9 10.71 -19.27 -6.76
CA VAL A 9 12.00 -19.97 -6.90
C VAL A 9 12.40 -20.05 -8.36
N THR A 10 11.45 -20.35 -9.25
CA THR A 10 11.67 -20.42 -10.68
C THR A 10 10.44 -19.88 -11.42
N TRP A 11 10.68 -19.17 -12.51
CA TRP A 11 9.65 -18.58 -13.35
C TRP A 11 10.12 -18.55 -14.81
N GLU A 12 9.17 -18.61 -15.73
CA GLU A 12 9.40 -18.51 -17.17
C GLU A 12 8.35 -17.58 -17.78
N ASN A 13 8.78 -16.59 -18.57
CA ASN A 13 7.89 -15.62 -19.22
C ASN A 13 6.91 -14.92 -18.25
N GLY A 14 7.34 -14.65 -17.02
CA GLY A 14 6.52 -14.01 -15.99
C GLY A 14 5.49 -14.94 -15.33
N ARG A 15 5.48 -16.24 -15.66
CA ARG A 15 4.71 -17.27 -14.94
C ARG A 15 5.62 -17.98 -13.95
N ILE A 16 5.23 -17.98 -12.68
CA ILE A 16 5.95 -18.66 -11.60
C ILE A 16 5.66 -20.16 -11.71
N THR A 17 6.70 -20.97 -11.85
CA THR A 17 6.60 -22.43 -11.93
C THR A 17 6.84 -23.09 -10.59
N GLU A 18 7.73 -22.54 -9.77
CA GLU A 18 8.07 -23.05 -8.45
C GLU A 18 8.04 -21.93 -7.41
N VAL A 19 7.47 -22.21 -6.24
CA VAL A 19 7.25 -21.20 -5.19
C VAL A 19 7.33 -21.81 -3.80
N VAL A 20 7.88 -21.04 -2.86
CA VAL A 20 7.85 -21.35 -1.43
C VAL A 20 6.86 -20.42 -0.74
N PHE A 21 5.86 -21.01 -0.09
CA PHE A 21 4.96 -20.30 0.82
C PHE A 21 5.44 -20.45 2.25
N ALA A 22 5.55 -19.33 2.95
CA ALA A 22 5.92 -19.30 4.35
C ALA A 22 4.70 -19.00 5.23
N PHE A 23 4.46 -19.83 6.23
CA PHE A 23 3.36 -19.72 7.17
C PHE A 23 3.92 -19.52 8.58
N PRO A 24 4.08 -18.26 9.03
CA PRO A 24 4.45 -17.98 10.40
C PRO A 24 3.35 -18.45 11.35
N LYS A 25 3.70 -19.29 12.32
CA LYS A 25 2.78 -19.74 13.37
C LYS A 25 3.40 -19.52 14.75
N THR A 26 2.58 -19.24 15.74
CA THR A 26 3.03 -19.15 17.13
C THR A 26 2.27 -20.19 17.95
N TYR A 27 3.00 -21.05 18.65
CA TYR A 27 2.43 -22.11 19.49
C TYR A 27 3.23 -22.21 20.79
N CYS A 28 2.54 -22.27 21.94
CA CYS A 28 3.16 -22.33 23.28
C CYS A 28 4.30 -21.30 23.50
N ARG A 29 4.07 -20.04 23.08
CA ARG A 29 5.05 -18.92 23.16
C ARG A 29 6.31 -19.09 22.31
N GLN A 30 6.40 -20.15 21.50
CA GLN A 30 7.45 -20.35 20.52
C GLN A 30 6.94 -19.96 19.13
N LYS A 31 7.84 -19.39 18.32
CA LYS A 31 7.54 -19.00 16.94
C LYS A 31 8.06 -20.08 16.00
N TYR A 32 7.23 -20.49 15.06
CA TYR A 32 7.53 -21.46 14.03
C TYR A 32 7.31 -20.82 12.66
N LEU A 33 8.05 -21.28 11.67
CA LEU A 33 7.86 -20.94 10.28
C LEU A 33 7.68 -22.24 9.50
N HIS A 34 6.46 -22.51 9.06
CA HIS A 34 6.18 -23.64 8.17
C HIS A 34 6.42 -23.18 6.73
N LEU A 35 7.36 -23.82 6.05
CA LEU A 35 7.65 -23.59 4.65
C LEU A 35 7.00 -24.70 3.82
N GLN A 36 6.31 -24.30 2.76
CA GLN A 36 5.72 -25.20 1.80
C GLN A 36 6.27 -24.88 0.41
N HIS A 37 7.14 -25.76 -0.08
CA HIS A 37 7.79 -25.63 -1.38
C HIS A 37 7.00 -26.41 -2.43
N HIS A 38 6.39 -25.69 -3.37
CA HIS A 38 5.76 -26.25 -4.55
C HIS A 38 6.80 -26.30 -5.66
N LYS A 39 7.28 -27.51 -5.97
CA LYS A 39 8.35 -27.76 -6.95
C LYS A 39 7.95 -28.80 -7.99
N ILE A 40 8.68 -28.84 -9.11
CA ILE A 40 8.46 -29.83 -10.17
C ILE A 40 9.36 -31.03 -9.91
N ALA A 41 8.77 -32.22 -9.79
CA ALA A 41 9.50 -33.46 -9.65
C ALA A 41 10.13 -33.92 -10.98
N PRO A 42 11.13 -34.83 -10.96
CA PRO A 42 11.78 -35.32 -12.19
C PRO A 42 10.85 -36.00 -13.20
N ASP A 43 9.68 -36.46 -12.75
CA ASP A 43 8.63 -37.04 -13.61
C ASP A 43 7.73 -35.98 -14.28
N GLY A 44 7.96 -34.70 -14.01
CA GLY A 44 7.19 -33.57 -14.53
C GLY A 44 5.87 -33.32 -13.81
N THR A 45 5.63 -33.96 -12.65
CA THR A 45 4.48 -33.67 -11.78
C THR A 45 4.86 -32.73 -10.64
N TYR A 46 3.88 -32.02 -10.09
CA TYR A 46 4.11 -31.15 -8.95
C TYR A 46 4.25 -31.95 -7.65
N LEU A 47 5.22 -31.55 -6.84
CA LEU A 47 5.52 -32.08 -5.52
C LEU A 47 5.50 -30.94 -4.51
N ILE A 48 4.82 -31.17 -3.38
CA ILE A 48 4.82 -30.23 -2.27
C ILE A 48 5.70 -30.80 -1.17
N GLU A 49 6.78 -30.08 -0.85
CA GLU A 49 7.69 -30.39 0.25
C GLU A 49 7.42 -29.43 1.40
N ASN A 50 7.22 -29.98 2.61
CA ASN A 50 6.98 -29.19 3.81
C ASN A 50 8.18 -29.29 4.75
N SER A 51 8.63 -28.15 5.27
CA SER A 51 9.60 -28.08 6.35
C SER A 51 9.13 -27.11 7.44
N VAL A 52 9.54 -27.34 8.68
CA VAL A 52 9.16 -26.48 9.82
C VAL A 52 10.42 -25.98 10.50
N LEU A 53 10.57 -24.66 10.58
CA LEU A 53 11.66 -24.00 11.27
C LEU A 53 11.18 -23.48 12.63
N LEU A 54 11.93 -23.76 13.70
CA LEU A 54 11.77 -23.08 14.99
C LEU A 54 12.53 -21.76 14.97
N VAL A 55 11.81 -20.65 15.13
CA VAL A 55 12.37 -19.30 15.09
C VAL A 55 12.66 -18.83 16.52
N THR A 56 13.95 -18.87 16.88
CA THR A 56 14.42 -18.36 18.17
C THR A 56 14.60 -16.83 18.11
N PRO A 57 14.06 -16.06 19.08
CA PRO A 57 14.26 -14.62 19.14
C PRO A 57 15.76 -14.27 19.17
N GLY A 58 16.22 -13.43 18.24
CA GLY A 58 17.62 -12.99 18.16
C GLY A 58 18.54 -13.86 17.29
N SER A 59 18.03 -14.95 16.70
CA SER A 59 18.77 -15.72 15.69
C SER A 59 18.43 -15.25 14.28
N THR A 60 19.44 -15.15 13.41
CA THR A 60 19.28 -14.89 11.97
C THR A 60 18.80 -16.11 11.19
N GLY A 61 18.91 -17.33 11.76
CA GLY A 61 18.42 -18.57 11.18
C GLY A 61 17.50 -19.34 12.13
N GLY A 62 16.40 -19.88 11.62
CA GLY A 62 15.57 -20.83 12.36
C GLY A 62 16.22 -22.21 12.40
N LYS A 63 16.02 -22.97 13.49
CA LYS A 63 16.42 -24.39 13.55
C LYS A 63 15.39 -25.19 12.75
N GLU A 64 15.80 -25.84 11.67
CA GLU A 64 14.95 -26.80 10.98
C GLU A 64 14.68 -28.01 11.88
N LEU A 65 13.40 -28.34 12.03
CA LEU A 65 12.94 -29.49 12.78
C LEU A 65 12.86 -30.70 11.84
N THR A 66 13.13 -31.90 12.36
CA THR A 66 12.85 -33.13 11.63
C THR A 66 11.33 -33.40 11.58
N GLU A 67 10.90 -34.30 10.69
CA GLU A 67 9.48 -34.69 10.60
C GLU A 67 8.93 -35.24 11.93
N GLU A 68 9.75 -35.98 12.67
CA GLU A 68 9.41 -36.50 14.00
C GLU A 68 9.27 -35.36 15.03
N GLU A 69 10.19 -34.39 15.01
CA GLU A 69 10.19 -33.26 15.93
C GLU A 69 8.98 -32.33 15.71
N TRP A 70 8.63 -32.02 14.45
CA TRP A 70 7.48 -31.14 14.22
C TRP A 70 6.14 -31.85 14.40
N ARG A 71 6.02 -33.15 14.12
CA ARG A 71 4.76 -33.89 14.34
C ARG A 71 4.41 -34.02 15.81
N ALA A 72 5.39 -33.94 16.71
CA ALA A 72 5.15 -33.86 18.15
C ALA A 72 4.44 -32.56 18.57
N VAL A 73 4.39 -31.55 17.70
CA VAL A 73 3.66 -30.30 17.92
C VAL A 73 2.24 -30.46 17.35
N PRO A 74 1.17 -30.34 18.16
CA PRO A 74 -0.21 -30.58 17.70
C PRO A 74 -0.65 -29.77 16.47
N VAL A 75 -0.06 -28.59 16.26
CA VAL A 75 -0.39 -27.71 15.12
C VAL A 75 0.19 -28.21 13.78
N PHE A 76 1.13 -29.15 13.82
CA PHE A 76 1.85 -29.69 12.66
C PHE A 76 1.75 -31.23 12.54
N GLU A 77 0.93 -31.88 13.38
CA GLU A 77 0.79 -33.34 13.45
C GLU A 77 0.40 -33.96 12.09
N ASP A 78 -0.58 -33.35 11.42
CA ASP A 78 -1.09 -33.83 10.13
C ASP A 78 -0.22 -33.44 8.92
N ILE A 79 0.86 -32.68 9.13
CA ILE A 79 1.73 -32.24 8.03
C ILE A 79 2.67 -33.39 7.64
N ARG A 80 2.66 -33.71 6.34
CA ARG A 80 3.59 -34.66 5.72
C ARG A 80 4.79 -33.93 5.16
N ALA A 81 5.98 -34.51 5.29
CA ALA A 81 7.20 -33.95 4.67
C ALA A 81 7.05 -33.82 3.14
N GLU A 82 6.41 -34.79 2.50
CA GLU A 82 6.20 -34.81 1.06
C GLU A 82 4.74 -35.13 0.70
N ILE A 83 4.17 -34.35 -0.22
CA ILE A 83 2.83 -34.55 -0.79
C ILE A 83 2.95 -34.58 -2.32
N LYS A 84 2.74 -35.76 -2.90
CA LYS A 84 2.68 -35.95 -4.36
C LYS A 84 1.30 -35.50 -4.85
N THR A 85 1.28 -34.47 -5.68
CA THR A 85 0.00 -33.92 -6.19
C THR A 85 -0.63 -34.81 -7.26
N GLY A 86 0.19 -35.61 -7.98
CA GLY A 86 -0.25 -36.38 -9.13
C GLY A 86 -0.66 -35.53 -10.34
N SER A 87 -0.43 -34.21 -10.30
CA SER A 87 -0.82 -33.25 -11.33
C SER A 87 0.42 -32.66 -12.01
N ARG A 88 0.36 -32.47 -13.33
CA ARG A 88 1.38 -31.70 -14.08
C ARG A 88 1.15 -30.19 -14.02
N GLU A 89 0.02 -29.78 -13.47
CA GLU A 89 -0.37 -28.38 -13.29
C GLU A 89 -0.20 -27.97 -11.82
N PRO A 90 0.19 -26.71 -11.55
CA PRO A 90 0.42 -26.23 -10.19
C PRO A 90 -0.87 -26.26 -9.36
N GLN A 91 -0.72 -26.39 -8.04
CA GLN A 91 -1.81 -26.27 -7.06
C GLN A 91 -1.89 -24.87 -6.43
N PHE A 92 -1.24 -23.89 -7.05
CA PHE A 92 -1.24 -22.51 -6.62
C PHE A 92 -1.45 -21.58 -7.82
N VAL A 93 -1.90 -20.37 -7.53
CA VAL A 93 -1.94 -19.27 -8.49
C VAL A 93 -1.47 -18.01 -7.77
N ILE A 94 -0.72 -17.16 -8.47
CA ILE A 94 -0.23 -15.89 -7.94
C ILE A 94 -0.91 -14.76 -8.69
N ASP A 95 -1.65 -13.94 -7.96
CA ASP A 95 -2.24 -12.72 -8.49
C ASP A 95 -1.23 -11.58 -8.54
N ARG A 96 -1.36 -10.72 -9.55
CA ARG A 96 -0.60 -9.49 -9.69
C ARG A 96 -1.43 -8.42 -10.37
N LEU A 97 -1.21 -7.17 -9.97
CA LEU A 97 -1.75 -6.03 -10.69
C LEU A 97 -1.20 -6.00 -12.13
N ASN A 98 -2.01 -5.50 -13.07
CA ASN A 98 -1.61 -5.24 -14.45
C ASN A 98 -0.72 -4.01 -14.55
N ILE A 99 0.41 -4.06 -13.85
CA ILE A 99 1.42 -3.01 -13.77
C ILE A 99 2.77 -3.68 -14.00
N VAL A 100 3.56 -3.08 -14.88
CA VAL A 100 4.93 -3.53 -15.14
C VAL A 100 5.74 -3.35 -13.87
N ASN A 101 6.37 -4.43 -13.40
CA ASN A 101 7.32 -4.34 -12.30
C ASN A 101 8.63 -3.73 -12.81
N ASN A 102 8.93 -2.53 -12.31
CA ASN A 102 10.15 -1.77 -12.59
C ASN A 102 10.94 -1.46 -11.30
N ALA A 103 10.64 -2.15 -10.20
CA ALA A 103 11.23 -1.85 -8.89
C ALA A 103 12.74 -2.06 -8.88
N ASP A 104 13.24 -3.02 -9.66
CA ASP A 104 14.66 -3.29 -9.83
C ASP A 104 14.99 -3.31 -11.33
N ALA A 105 15.54 -2.20 -11.84
CA ALA A 105 15.99 -2.09 -13.23
C ALA A 105 17.26 -2.92 -13.51
N GLU A 106 17.92 -3.41 -12.45
CA GLU A 106 19.14 -4.22 -12.52
C GLU A 106 18.86 -5.73 -12.36
N ASP A 107 17.83 -6.09 -11.58
CA ASP A 107 17.43 -7.48 -11.38
C ASP A 107 16.14 -7.80 -12.14
N THR A 108 16.30 -8.56 -13.23
CA THR A 108 15.21 -9.28 -13.89
C THR A 108 14.68 -10.45 -13.01
N GLU A 109 14.92 -10.41 -11.70
CA GLU A 109 14.89 -11.57 -10.79
C GLU A 109 13.60 -11.72 -9.99
N ASN A 110 12.65 -10.77 -10.05
CA ASN A 110 11.41 -10.89 -9.28
C ASN A 110 10.14 -10.88 -10.15
N PRO A 111 9.47 -12.03 -10.34
CA PRO A 111 8.24 -12.13 -11.12
C PRO A 111 6.99 -11.55 -10.40
N MET A 112 7.14 -11.07 -9.16
CA MET A 112 6.04 -10.51 -8.38
C MET A 112 5.56 -9.17 -8.94
N GLY A 113 4.30 -8.85 -8.66
CA GLY A 113 3.73 -7.54 -8.99
C GLY A 113 4.25 -6.41 -8.11
N VAL A 114 4.01 -5.18 -8.55
CA VAL A 114 4.24 -3.96 -7.77
C VAL A 114 2.93 -3.36 -7.27
N ALA A 115 3.00 -2.53 -6.24
CA ALA A 115 1.83 -1.80 -5.74
C ALA A 115 1.37 -0.76 -6.78
N VAL A 116 0.07 -0.41 -6.73
CA VAL A 116 -0.53 0.60 -7.65
C VAL A 116 0.20 1.95 -7.63
N PHE A 117 0.70 2.36 -6.46
CA PHE A 117 1.42 3.62 -6.27
C PHE A 117 2.93 3.51 -6.44
N ALA A 118 3.47 2.33 -6.79
CA ALA A 118 4.92 2.09 -6.81
C ALA A 118 5.66 3.09 -7.73
N ASN A 119 5.02 3.48 -8.84
CA ASN A 119 5.55 4.45 -9.80
C ASN A 119 5.32 5.92 -9.41
N SER A 120 4.70 6.16 -8.25
CA SER A 120 4.30 7.49 -7.75
C SER A 120 4.98 7.83 -6.42
N ILE A 121 6.01 7.09 -6.01
CA ILE A 121 6.73 7.32 -4.75
C ILE A 121 7.38 8.70 -4.73
N ASP A 122 7.88 9.18 -5.87
CA ASP A 122 8.41 10.53 -6.05
C ASP A 122 7.35 11.61 -5.75
N THR A 123 6.14 11.45 -6.31
CA THR A 123 5.01 12.34 -6.08
C THR A 123 4.56 12.30 -4.62
N LEU A 124 4.53 11.12 -3.99
CA LEU A 124 4.20 11.00 -2.57
C LEU A 124 5.22 11.72 -1.67
N ARG A 125 6.52 11.60 -1.94
CA ARG A 125 7.56 12.33 -1.20
C ARG A 125 7.46 13.85 -1.37
N LYS A 126 7.11 14.31 -2.59
CA LYS A 126 6.90 15.73 -2.85
C LYS A 126 5.71 16.26 -2.02
N MET A 127 4.59 15.55 -2.05
CA MET A 127 3.38 15.91 -1.31
C MET A 127 3.62 15.95 0.21
N ASP A 128 4.42 15.03 0.75
CA ASP A 128 4.85 15.03 2.17
C ASP A 128 5.62 16.32 2.52
N THR A 129 6.56 16.71 1.66
CA THR A 129 7.34 17.96 1.84
C THR A 129 6.45 19.20 1.80
N GLU A 130 5.48 19.26 0.87
CA GLU A 130 4.55 20.37 0.76
C GLU A 130 3.59 20.45 1.95
N TYR A 131 3.14 19.31 2.46
CA TYR A 131 2.31 19.21 3.66
C TYR A 131 3.05 19.72 4.90
N ASP A 132 4.30 19.28 5.10
CA ASP A 132 5.14 19.75 6.20
C ASP A 132 5.41 21.26 6.10
N SER A 133 5.68 21.76 4.89
CA SER A 133 5.83 23.20 4.66
C SER A 133 4.54 23.96 4.99
N TYR A 134 3.38 23.42 4.62
CA TYR A 134 2.10 24.04 4.89
C TYR A 134 1.79 24.11 6.39
N ALA A 135 2.05 23.04 7.14
CA ALA A 135 1.92 23.03 8.60
C ALA A 135 2.88 24.03 9.27
N ASN A 136 4.13 24.08 8.80
CA ASN A 136 5.14 25.01 9.30
C ASN A 136 4.77 26.48 9.05
N GLU A 137 4.08 26.78 7.95
CA GLU A 137 3.61 28.14 7.64
C GLU A 137 2.72 28.70 8.75
N PHE A 138 1.80 27.89 9.32
CA PHE A 138 0.95 28.34 10.43
C PHE A 138 1.70 28.47 11.75
N ASN A 139 2.75 27.67 11.96
CA ASN A 139 3.61 27.80 13.14
C ASN A 139 4.47 29.07 13.07
N LEU A 140 5.00 29.38 11.89
CA LEU A 140 5.87 30.55 11.66
C LEU A 140 5.09 31.84 11.48
N GLY A 141 3.90 31.78 10.87
CA GLY A 141 3.02 32.92 10.61
C GLY A 141 2.21 33.38 11.81
N ARG A 142 2.48 32.85 13.01
CA ARG A 142 1.98 33.44 14.25
C ARG A 142 2.47 34.88 14.34
N LYS A 143 1.54 35.80 14.67
CA LYS A 143 1.86 37.23 14.84
C LYS A 143 2.94 37.37 15.92
N ARG A 144 3.98 38.13 15.61
CA ARG A 144 5.01 38.52 16.59
C ARG A 144 4.96 40.02 16.77
N ILE A 145 4.90 40.44 18.02
CA ILE A 145 4.84 41.83 18.44
C ILE A 145 6.11 42.10 19.23
N PHE A 146 6.95 42.96 18.67
CA PHE A 146 8.15 43.45 19.36
C PHE A 146 7.79 44.73 20.09
N VAL A 147 8.08 44.75 21.39
CA VAL A 147 7.75 45.88 22.27
C VAL A 147 9.03 46.46 22.85
N ALA A 148 9.10 47.78 22.96
CA ALA A 148 10.19 48.45 23.66
C ALA A 148 10.23 48.03 25.16
N PRO A 149 11.42 47.87 25.77
CA PRO A 149 11.57 47.49 27.18
C PRO A 149 10.79 48.37 28.16
N GLU A 150 10.65 49.64 27.83
CA GLU A 150 9.94 50.68 28.59
C GLU A 150 8.44 50.39 28.76
N LEU A 151 7.86 49.56 27.89
CA LEU A 151 6.43 49.20 27.92
C LEU A 151 6.16 47.84 28.59
N THR A 152 7.20 47.09 28.94
CA THR A 152 7.08 45.75 29.53
C THR A 152 6.82 45.75 31.04
N THR A 153 7.05 46.88 31.72
CA THR A 153 6.88 47.05 33.17
C THR A 153 5.97 48.23 33.52
N ASP A 154 5.08 48.02 34.48
CA ASP A 154 4.25 49.09 35.07
C ASP A 154 5.09 50.06 35.92
N GLU A 155 4.52 51.21 36.31
CA GLU A 155 5.12 52.21 37.21
C GLU A 155 5.60 51.61 38.55
N ASN A 156 5.06 50.44 38.93
CA ASN A 156 5.41 49.67 40.12
C ASN A 156 6.46 48.57 39.88
N GLY A 157 6.99 48.43 38.66
CA GLY A 157 7.99 47.41 38.30
C GLY A 157 7.43 46.01 38.06
N ASN A 158 6.11 45.84 37.99
CA ASN A 158 5.47 44.55 37.67
C ASN A 158 5.44 44.33 36.15
N ALA A 159 5.71 43.10 35.70
CA ALA A 159 5.57 42.73 34.29
C ALA A 159 4.11 42.82 33.85
N VAL A 160 3.85 43.57 32.77
CA VAL A 160 2.49 43.77 32.23
C VAL A 160 2.09 42.66 31.26
N PHE A 161 3.07 41.90 30.75
CA PHE A 161 2.89 40.81 29.79
C PHE A 161 3.36 39.47 30.37
N ASP A 162 2.77 38.36 29.91
CA ASP A 162 3.23 37.01 30.23
C ASP A 162 4.42 36.65 29.32
N GLU A 163 5.58 36.39 29.90
CA GLU A 163 6.80 35.97 29.18
C GLU A 163 6.62 34.63 28.45
N ASN A 164 5.61 33.83 28.81
CA ASN A 164 5.28 32.57 28.13
C ASN A 164 4.37 32.77 26.91
N ASP A 165 3.87 33.99 26.66
CA ASP A 165 3.02 34.27 25.51
C ASP A 165 3.87 34.38 24.24
N THR A 166 3.68 33.44 23.32
CA THR A 166 4.45 33.30 22.05
C THR A 166 4.34 34.50 21.09
N VAL A 167 3.54 35.51 21.44
CA VAL A 167 3.27 36.70 20.62
C VAL A 167 4.20 37.86 20.96
N PHE A 168 4.72 37.97 22.19
CA PHE A 168 5.46 39.17 22.64
C PHE A 168 6.95 38.91 22.83
N TYR A 169 7.79 39.72 22.18
CA TYR A 169 9.25 39.66 22.32
C TYR A 169 9.81 41.04 22.71
N SER A 170 10.59 41.10 23.78
CA SER A 170 11.34 42.30 24.17
C SER A 170 12.66 42.36 23.40
N LEU A 171 12.98 43.53 22.84
CA LEU A 171 14.27 43.76 22.19
C LEU A 171 15.31 44.26 23.21
N PRO A 172 16.61 43.99 23.03
CA PRO A 172 17.66 44.55 23.89
C PRO A 172 17.55 46.08 23.98
N GLU A 173 17.80 46.63 25.17
CA GLU A 173 17.94 48.08 25.36
C GLU A 173 18.96 48.62 24.33
N ASP A 174 18.60 49.71 23.65
CA ASP A 174 19.25 50.34 22.48
C ASP A 174 18.75 49.96 21.08
N THR A 175 17.87 48.97 20.90
CA THR A 175 17.44 48.56 19.53
C THR A 175 16.34 49.45 18.90
N LEU A 176 15.48 50.08 19.71
CA LEU A 176 14.37 50.93 19.23
C LEU A 176 14.41 52.33 19.87
N LYS A 177 15.50 53.09 19.66
CA LYS A 177 15.52 54.52 20.00
C LYS A 177 14.91 55.34 18.86
N GLY A 178 13.62 55.66 18.98
CA GLY A 178 12.92 56.65 18.16
C GLY A 178 11.79 56.13 17.25
N ASP A 179 10.65 56.82 17.33
CA ASP A 179 9.44 56.85 16.47
C ASP A 179 8.57 55.60 16.23
N LYS A 180 8.97 54.38 16.64
CA LYS A 180 8.05 53.22 16.67
C LYS A 180 8.31 52.31 17.90
N PRO A 181 7.62 52.55 19.03
CA PRO A 181 7.77 51.73 20.25
C PRO A 181 7.16 50.32 20.15
N LEU A 182 6.43 50.08 19.05
CA LEU A 182 5.78 48.82 18.73
C LEU A 182 6.12 48.45 17.27
N TYR A 183 6.66 47.26 17.06
CA TYR A 183 6.92 46.72 15.73
C TYR A 183 6.21 45.38 15.55
N GLU A 184 5.21 45.35 14.67
CA GLU A 184 4.49 44.12 14.34
C GLU A 184 5.14 43.43 13.15
N VAL A 185 5.52 42.17 13.32
CA VAL A 185 5.86 41.27 12.21
C VAL A 185 4.65 40.41 11.92
N ASN A 186 3.94 40.78 10.87
CA ASN A 186 2.85 39.99 10.31
C ASN A 186 3.34 39.33 9.03
N MET A 187 3.54 38.01 9.05
CA MET A 187 3.85 37.27 7.83
C MET A 187 2.53 36.94 7.12
N GLU A 188 2.43 37.28 5.84
CA GLU A 188 1.32 36.81 5.02
C GLU A 188 1.41 35.29 4.86
N LEU A 189 0.38 34.58 5.33
CA LEU A 189 0.28 33.13 5.20
C LEU A 189 0.03 32.76 3.74
N ARG A 190 0.90 31.93 3.15
CA ARG A 190 0.77 31.44 1.77
C ARG A 190 -0.16 30.23 1.66
N ALA A 191 -1.27 30.26 2.39
CA ALA A 191 -2.15 29.10 2.54
C ALA A 191 -2.81 28.69 1.22
N GLU A 192 -3.19 29.65 0.38
CA GLU A 192 -3.78 29.39 -0.93
C GLU A 192 -2.79 28.74 -1.90
N GLN A 193 -1.54 29.22 -1.92
CA GLN A 193 -0.48 28.66 -2.75
C GLN A 193 -0.16 27.21 -2.34
N HIS A 194 -0.06 26.94 -1.03
CA HIS A 194 0.16 25.58 -0.52
C HIS A 194 -1.03 24.66 -0.82
N SER A 195 -2.26 25.13 -0.61
CA SER A 195 -3.46 24.35 -0.93
C SER A 195 -3.51 24.01 -2.42
N LYS A 196 -3.17 24.95 -3.30
CA LYS A 196 -3.11 24.71 -4.74
C LYS A 196 -2.03 23.70 -5.11
N ALA A 197 -0.82 23.83 -4.55
CA ALA A 197 0.28 22.90 -4.81
C ALA A 197 -0.07 21.45 -4.43
N ILE A 198 -0.67 21.27 -3.24
CA ILE A 198 -1.12 19.94 -2.77
C ILE A 198 -2.22 19.38 -3.69
N ASN A 199 -3.17 20.20 -4.15
CA ASN A 199 -4.20 19.74 -5.09
C ASN A 199 -3.61 19.33 -6.44
N ASP A 200 -2.63 20.08 -6.97
CA ASP A 200 -1.94 19.72 -8.21
C ASP A 200 -1.21 18.38 -8.06
N ASP A 201 -0.50 18.16 -6.95
CA ASP A 201 0.20 16.90 -6.66
C ASP A 201 -0.75 15.71 -6.47
N LEU A 202 -1.90 15.92 -5.85
CA LEU A 202 -2.95 14.91 -5.74
C LEU A 202 -3.52 14.52 -7.11
N ASN A 203 -3.68 15.47 -8.03
CA ASN A 203 -4.11 15.20 -9.40
C ASN A 203 -3.05 14.40 -10.16
N TYR A 204 -1.77 14.74 -10.00
CA TYR A 204 -0.67 13.95 -10.58
C TYR A 204 -0.61 12.53 -10.00
N LEU A 205 -0.79 12.38 -8.69
CA LEU A 205 -0.84 11.07 -8.02
C LEU A 205 -2.02 10.24 -8.55
N SER A 206 -3.20 10.85 -8.67
CA SER A 206 -4.40 10.22 -9.20
C SER A 206 -4.18 9.70 -10.62
N PHE A 207 -3.59 10.53 -11.48
CA PHE A 207 -3.28 10.16 -12.86
C PHE A 207 -2.27 9.01 -12.93
N LYS A 208 -1.15 9.10 -12.20
CA LYS A 208 -0.12 8.04 -12.19
C LYS A 208 -0.64 6.70 -11.65
N CYS A 209 -1.61 6.72 -10.74
CA CYS A 209 -2.26 5.52 -10.18
C CYS A 209 -3.41 5.00 -11.05
N GLY A 210 -3.73 5.64 -12.18
CA GLY A 210 -4.80 5.22 -13.08
C GLY A 210 -6.21 5.56 -12.58
N PHE A 211 -6.36 6.60 -11.76
CA PHE A 211 -7.64 7.06 -11.20
C PHE A 211 -8.24 8.26 -11.95
N GLY A 212 -7.59 8.75 -12.99
CA GLY A 212 -7.95 9.99 -13.71
C GLY A 212 -7.30 11.24 -13.11
N THR A 213 -7.65 12.42 -13.59
CA THR A 213 -7.00 13.68 -13.21
C THR A 213 -7.74 14.48 -12.14
N GLU A 214 -8.96 14.08 -11.77
CA GLU A 214 -9.85 14.93 -10.95
C GLU A 214 -10.43 14.23 -9.71
N ARG A 215 -9.88 13.06 -9.33
CA ARG A 215 -10.47 12.17 -8.32
C ARG A 215 -10.54 12.76 -6.90
N TYR A 216 -9.62 13.67 -6.55
CA TYR A 216 -9.39 14.15 -5.18
C TYR A 216 -9.83 15.60 -4.95
N LYS A 217 -10.68 16.18 -5.82
CA LYS A 217 -11.16 17.57 -5.65
C LYS A 217 -11.92 17.73 -4.32
N PHE A 218 -11.40 18.59 -3.44
CA PHE A 218 -12.01 18.93 -2.14
C PHE A 218 -13.06 20.05 -2.23
N GLU A 219 -13.31 20.61 -3.42
CA GLU A 219 -14.37 21.59 -3.60
C GLU A 219 -15.74 20.91 -3.51
N LYS A 220 -16.70 21.56 -2.81
CA LYS A 220 -18.10 21.11 -2.76
C LYS A 220 -18.59 20.86 -4.17
N GLY A 221 -18.75 19.59 -4.54
CA GLY A 221 -19.23 19.17 -5.85
C GLY A 221 -20.53 19.89 -6.18
N THR A 222 -20.46 20.83 -7.12
CA THR A 222 -21.63 21.22 -7.89
C THR A 222 -22.05 19.96 -8.62
N VAL A 223 -23.30 19.52 -8.44
CA VAL A 223 -23.87 18.30 -9.03
C VAL A 223 -23.38 18.13 -10.47
N THR A 224 -22.36 17.28 -10.64
CA THR A 224 -21.74 17.05 -11.95
C THR A 224 -22.70 16.19 -12.74
N THR A 225 -23.10 16.67 -13.92
CA THR A 225 -24.00 15.93 -14.81
C THR A 225 -23.37 14.59 -15.22
N ALA A 226 -24.17 13.52 -15.28
CA ALA A 226 -23.71 12.13 -15.48
C ALA A 226 -22.74 11.95 -16.66
N THR A 227 -22.84 12.77 -17.70
CA THR A 227 -21.96 12.74 -18.89
C THR A 227 -20.51 13.16 -18.62
N GLN A 228 -20.27 14.11 -17.70
CA GLN A 228 -18.92 14.48 -17.27
C GLN A 228 -18.30 13.40 -16.39
N VAL A 229 -19.13 12.78 -15.54
CA VAL A 229 -18.76 11.63 -14.70
C VAL A 229 -18.32 10.45 -15.56
N ILE A 230 -18.93 10.23 -16.73
CA ILE A 230 -18.55 9.15 -17.67
C ILE A 230 -17.19 9.41 -18.34
N SER A 231 -16.83 10.66 -18.68
CA SER A 231 -15.52 10.97 -19.25
C SER A 231 -14.40 10.97 -18.20
N GLU A 232 -14.64 11.51 -17.00
CA GLU A 232 -13.68 11.53 -15.89
C GLU A 232 -13.45 10.12 -15.30
N ASN A 233 -14.50 9.29 -15.27
CA ASN A 233 -14.38 7.87 -14.92
C ASN A 233 -13.85 7.00 -16.06
N SER A 234 -13.61 7.52 -17.28
CA SER A 234 -13.16 6.68 -18.39
C SER A 234 -11.76 6.11 -18.16
N ASP A 235 -10.84 6.91 -17.60
CA ASP A 235 -9.49 6.44 -17.28
C ASP A 235 -9.49 5.45 -16.12
N LEU A 236 -10.30 5.72 -15.08
CA LEU A 236 -10.52 4.80 -13.97
C LEU A 236 -11.11 3.48 -14.45
N TYR A 237 -12.18 3.53 -15.26
CA TYR A 237 -12.84 2.36 -15.83
C TYR A 237 -11.87 1.55 -16.70
N ARG A 238 -11.12 2.20 -17.60
CA ARG A 238 -10.08 1.52 -18.39
C ARG A 238 -9.02 0.86 -17.51
N SER A 239 -8.63 1.50 -16.40
CA SER A 239 -7.69 0.93 -15.44
C SER A 239 -8.29 -0.33 -14.78
N ILE A 240 -9.54 -0.26 -14.33
CA ILE A 240 -10.28 -1.39 -13.75
C ILE A 240 -10.35 -2.55 -14.74
N CYS A 241 -10.84 -2.34 -15.96
CA CYS A 241 -10.92 -3.40 -16.97
C CYS A 241 -9.55 -4.05 -17.25
N LYS A 242 -8.47 -3.27 -17.25
CA LYS A 242 -7.10 -3.82 -17.40
C LYS A 242 -6.70 -4.72 -16.24
N HIS A 243 -7.06 -4.36 -15.01
CA HIS A 243 -6.81 -5.19 -13.84
C HIS A 243 -7.68 -6.45 -13.84
N GLU A 244 -8.92 -6.33 -14.27
CA GLU A 244 -9.87 -7.45 -14.38
C GLU A 244 -9.42 -8.53 -15.35
N ILE A 245 -8.75 -8.19 -16.46
CA ILE A 245 -8.23 -9.20 -17.40
C ILE A 245 -7.28 -10.18 -16.69
N ILE A 246 -6.37 -9.68 -15.85
CA ILE A 246 -5.44 -10.54 -15.11
C ILE A 246 -6.19 -11.29 -14.01
N LEU A 247 -7.04 -10.58 -13.27
CA LEU A 247 -7.81 -11.16 -12.16
C LEU A 247 -8.73 -12.30 -12.64
N GLU A 248 -9.39 -12.14 -13.79
CA GLU A 248 -10.23 -13.17 -14.40
C GLU A 248 -9.44 -14.44 -14.70
N SER A 249 -8.26 -14.29 -15.29
CA SER A 249 -7.36 -15.42 -15.59
C SER A 249 -6.95 -16.14 -14.30
N VAL A 250 -6.58 -15.38 -13.26
CA VAL A 250 -6.17 -15.91 -11.95
C VAL A 250 -7.33 -16.64 -11.26
N LEU A 251 -8.53 -16.06 -11.27
CA LEU A 251 -9.71 -16.67 -10.67
C LEU A 251 -10.12 -17.96 -11.39
N LYS A 252 -10.05 -17.99 -12.72
CA LYS A 252 -10.29 -19.21 -13.51
C LYS A 252 -9.28 -20.31 -13.16
N GLU A 253 -7.99 -19.97 -13.08
CA GLU A 253 -6.94 -20.93 -12.70
C GLU A 253 -7.15 -21.44 -11.26
N LEU A 254 -7.51 -20.57 -10.31
CA LEU A 254 -7.86 -20.96 -8.94
C LEU A 254 -9.03 -21.94 -8.89
N ILE A 255 -10.10 -21.66 -9.62
CA ILE A 255 -11.28 -22.53 -9.66
C ILE A 255 -10.93 -23.89 -10.30
N HIS A 256 -10.12 -23.91 -11.35
CA HIS A 256 -9.61 -25.16 -11.92
C HIS A 256 -8.76 -25.95 -10.92
N ILE A 257 -7.91 -25.30 -10.12
CA ILE A 257 -7.18 -25.95 -9.02
C ILE A 257 -8.16 -26.59 -8.03
N ILE A 258 -9.19 -25.86 -7.60
CA ILE A 258 -10.21 -26.36 -6.67
C ILE A 258 -10.94 -27.58 -7.26
N ILE A 259 -11.31 -27.53 -8.54
CA ILE A 259 -11.94 -28.65 -9.25
C ILE A 259 -11.02 -29.89 -9.24
N ARG A 260 -9.74 -29.72 -9.59
CA ARG A 260 -8.74 -30.81 -9.58
C ARG A 260 -8.59 -31.44 -8.19
N LEU A 261 -8.58 -30.61 -7.14
CA LEU A 261 -8.53 -31.07 -5.75
C LEU A 261 -9.81 -31.83 -5.37
N GLY A 262 -10.99 -31.34 -5.74
CA GLY A 262 -12.26 -32.03 -5.49
C GLY A 262 -12.33 -33.39 -6.19
N ILE A 263 -11.86 -33.50 -7.44
CA ILE A 263 -11.77 -34.79 -8.16
C ILE A 263 -10.85 -35.77 -7.41
N THR A 264 -9.71 -35.28 -6.90
CA THR A 264 -8.79 -36.08 -6.07
C THR A 264 -9.47 -36.59 -4.80
N LEU A 265 -10.35 -35.77 -4.22
CA LEU A 265 -11.17 -36.11 -3.06
C LEU A 265 -12.40 -36.98 -3.39
N ARG A 266 -12.56 -37.39 -4.66
CA ARG A 266 -13.68 -38.20 -5.18
C ARG A 266 -15.02 -37.48 -5.20
N GLU A 267 -15.01 -36.15 -5.24
CA GLU A 267 -16.20 -35.36 -5.53
C GLU A 267 -16.55 -35.46 -7.04
N PRO A 268 -17.85 -35.46 -7.41
CA PRO A 268 -18.31 -35.65 -8.79
C PRO A 268 -18.16 -34.35 -9.62
N LEU A 269 -16.94 -33.84 -9.74
CA LEU A 269 -16.61 -32.64 -10.50
C LEU A 269 -16.02 -32.98 -11.87
N ASN A 270 -16.20 -32.07 -12.84
CA ASN A 270 -15.65 -32.21 -14.19
C ASN A 270 -14.51 -31.21 -14.42
N ALA A 271 -13.33 -31.70 -14.83
CA ALA A 271 -12.16 -30.88 -15.13
C ALA A 271 -12.40 -29.88 -16.28
N ASP A 272 -13.23 -30.24 -17.25
CA ASP A 272 -13.53 -29.44 -18.45
C ASP A 272 -14.67 -28.42 -18.24
N THR A 273 -15.03 -28.15 -16.98
CA THR A 273 -16.10 -27.20 -16.66
C THR A 273 -15.74 -25.80 -17.15
N LYS A 274 -16.60 -25.22 -17.99
CA LYS A 274 -16.46 -23.84 -18.44
C LYS A 274 -16.78 -22.88 -17.30
N ILE A 275 -15.78 -22.09 -16.88
CA ILE A 275 -15.91 -21.09 -15.83
C ILE A 275 -16.14 -19.72 -16.46
N THR A 276 -17.15 -18.99 -15.96
CA THR A 276 -17.44 -17.61 -16.35
C THR A 276 -17.40 -16.74 -15.09
N ILE A 277 -16.64 -15.65 -15.13
CA ILE A 277 -16.55 -14.67 -14.05
C ILE A 277 -17.22 -13.40 -14.56
N ASN A 278 -18.19 -12.89 -13.82
CA ASN A 278 -18.84 -11.62 -14.12
C ASN A 278 -18.45 -10.65 -13.01
N PHE A 279 -17.73 -9.59 -13.38
CA PHE A 279 -17.49 -8.46 -12.49
C PHE A 279 -18.73 -7.56 -12.53
N ASP A 280 -19.18 -7.09 -11.37
CA ASP A 280 -20.35 -6.24 -11.23
C ASP A 280 -19.94 -4.77 -11.27
N ASP A 281 -20.07 -4.15 -12.45
CA ASP A 281 -19.74 -2.74 -12.71
C ASP A 281 -20.90 -1.78 -12.41
N SER A 282 -21.94 -2.23 -11.69
CA SER A 282 -23.18 -1.48 -11.48
C SER A 282 -23.06 -0.15 -10.70
N ILE A 283 -21.85 0.18 -10.21
CA ILE A 283 -21.53 1.48 -9.60
C ILE A 283 -20.97 2.48 -10.63
N ILE A 284 -20.36 1.98 -11.72
CA ILE A 284 -19.71 2.79 -12.76
C ILE A 284 -20.62 2.93 -13.98
N GLU A 285 -21.35 1.88 -14.34
CA GLU A 285 -22.42 1.95 -15.33
C GLU A 285 -23.70 2.48 -14.67
N ASP A 286 -24.02 3.73 -14.97
CA ASP A 286 -25.29 4.33 -14.56
C ASP A 286 -26.45 3.51 -15.15
N LYS A 287 -27.19 2.80 -14.28
CA LYS A 287 -28.36 1.97 -14.62
C LYS A 287 -29.53 2.77 -15.21
N GLU A 288 -29.41 4.08 -15.40
CA GLU A 288 -30.40 4.85 -16.17
C GLU A 288 -30.36 4.57 -17.68
N ALA A 289 -29.25 4.09 -18.25
CA ALA A 289 -29.15 3.77 -19.67
C ALA A 289 -29.86 2.46 -20.09
N GLU A 290 -30.17 1.57 -19.14
CA GLU A 290 -30.88 0.30 -19.42
C GLU A 290 -32.42 0.42 -19.41
N ARG A 291 -32.98 1.63 -19.20
CA ARG A 291 -34.44 1.84 -19.12
C ARG A 291 -35.08 2.58 -20.31
N LEU A 292 -34.41 2.67 -21.45
CA LEU A 292 -34.97 3.22 -22.69
C LEU A 292 -35.05 2.20 -23.82
#